data_AF-A0A926UP77-F1
#
_entry.id   AF-A0A926UP77-F1
#
_cell.length_a   1.000
_cell.length_b   1.000
_cell.length_c   1.000
_cell.angle_alpha   90.00
_cell.angle_beta   90.00
_cell.angle_gamma   90.00
#
_symmetry.space_group_name_H-M   'P 1'
#
loop_
_entity.id
_entity.type
_entity.pdbx_description
1 polymer ?
#
loop_
_entity_poly.entity_id
_entity_poly.type
_entity_poly.pdbx_seq_one_letter_code
_entity_poly.pdbx_strand_id
1 'polypeptide(L)'
;MRVRTTDQGGLFFEKQLTIGVNDLNEINGNPLINNGRTSIVGTTAADYITGGAGAKTITGDAGNDFFVFTNLRDAGQRITDFTVGEDKIVLTQLLSSISYTGTNPIADQYIRFVAGTGSNANSTFLQIDRDGISGSSIFKNFLQLDNITTTQLNNFTNFVF
;
A
#
# COMPACT_ATOMS: atom_id res chain seq x y z
N MET A 1 -30.77 11.16 6.58
CA MET A 1 -31.38 11.92 5.47
C MET A 1 -32.54 11.11 4.91
N ARG A 2 -33.55 11.71 4.28
CA ARG A 2 -34.59 10.98 3.54
C ARG A 2 -34.52 11.42 2.08
N VAL A 3 -34.52 10.46 1.17
CA VAL A 3 -34.54 10.73 -0.27
C VAL A 3 -35.96 10.46 -0.76
N ARG A 4 -36.53 11.44 -1.45
CA ARG A 4 -37.82 11.34 -2.13
C ARG A 4 -37.59 11.40 -3.64
N THR A 5 -38.17 10.47 -4.38
CA THR A 5 -38.31 10.56 -5.83
C THR A 5 -39.77 10.77 -6.17
N THR A 6 -40.07 11.68 -7.10
CA THR A 6 -41.43 11.96 -7.58
C THR A 6 -41.44 11.74 -9.09
N ASP A 7 -42.43 11.03 -9.61
CA ASP A 7 -42.59 10.84 -11.05
C ASP A 7 -43.29 12.04 -11.71
N GLN A 8 -43.39 12.03 -13.05
CA GLN A 8 -44.05 13.10 -13.81
C GLN A 8 -45.56 13.22 -13.48
N GLY A 9 -46.16 12.16 -12.93
CA GLY A 9 -47.55 12.15 -12.46
C GLY A 9 -47.73 12.67 -11.03
N GLY A 10 -46.65 13.01 -10.33
CA GLY A 10 -46.68 13.55 -8.96
C GLY A 10 -46.72 12.49 -7.86
N LEU A 11 -46.70 11.19 -8.20
CA LEU A 11 -46.56 10.12 -7.19
C LEU A 11 -45.12 10.10 -6.69
N PHE A 12 -44.95 9.88 -5.39
CA PHE A 12 -43.62 9.84 -4.80
C PHE A 12 -43.36 8.61 -3.93
N PHE A 13 -42.09 8.22 -3.90
CA PHE A 13 -41.54 7.25 -2.97
C PHE A 13 -40.48 7.92 -2.12
N GLU A 14 -40.48 7.63 -0.81
CA GLU A 14 -39.50 8.21 0.11
C GLU A 14 -38.90 7.14 1.01
N LYS A 15 -37.57 7.13 1.14
CA LYS A 15 -36.85 6.22 2.01
C LYS A 15 -35.73 6.93 2.76
N GLN A 16 -35.43 6.44 3.95
CA GLN A 16 -34.26 6.89 4.68
C GLN A 16 -32.98 6.49 3.93
N LEU A 17 -32.09 7.48 3.73
CA LEU A 17 -30.71 7.27 3.33
C LEU A 17 -29.82 7.50 4.54
N THR A 18 -29.03 6.48 4.86
CA THR A 18 -27.95 6.55 5.85
C THR A 18 -26.63 6.55 5.09
N ILE A 19 -25.80 7.56 5.34
CA ILE A 19 -24.41 7.62 4.88
C ILE A 19 -23.55 7.36 6.11
N GLY A 20 -22.85 6.23 6.13
CA GLY A 20 -21.81 5.97 7.12
C GLY A 20 -20.50 6.56 6.64
N VAL A 21 -19.88 7.40 7.45
CA VAL A 21 -18.49 7.83 7.27
C VAL A 21 -17.70 7.12 8.36
N ASN A 22 -16.70 6.34 7.97
CA ASN A 22 -15.77 5.73 8.90
C ASN A 22 -14.54 6.61 8.97
N ASP A 23 -14.19 7.03 10.17
CA ASP A 23 -12.92 7.69 10.44
C ASP A 23 -11.84 6.61 10.43
N LEU A 24 -10.85 6.74 9.55
CA LEU A 24 -9.68 5.87 9.55
C LEU A 24 -8.55 6.59 10.29
N ASN A 25 -7.54 5.85 10.73
CA ASN A 25 -6.33 6.48 11.25
C ASN A 25 -5.32 6.69 10.11
N GLU A 26 -5.46 7.77 9.35
CA GLU A 26 -4.52 8.06 8.26
C GLU A 26 -3.27 8.80 8.74
N ILE A 27 -2.11 8.22 8.45
CA ILE A 27 -0.80 8.78 8.79
C ILE A 27 -0.04 9.08 7.50
N ASN A 28 0.14 10.37 7.23
CA ASN A 28 0.78 10.84 6.00
C ASN A 28 2.17 11.42 6.28
N GLY A 29 3.17 10.84 5.63
CA GLY A 29 4.53 11.35 5.64
C GLY A 29 4.62 12.73 5.00
N ASN A 30 5.24 13.68 5.69
CA ASN A 30 5.45 15.02 5.14
C ASN A 30 6.70 15.04 4.24
N PRO A 31 6.57 15.40 2.94
CA PRO A 31 7.69 15.41 1.99
C PRO A 31 8.57 16.67 2.10
N LEU A 32 8.13 17.72 2.80
CA LEU A 32 8.81 19.02 2.86
C LEU A 32 9.82 19.13 4.01
N ILE A 33 9.76 18.22 4.98
CA ILE A 33 10.67 18.18 6.13
C ILE A 33 11.75 17.13 5.93
N ASN A 34 13.00 17.50 6.23
CA ASN A 34 14.18 16.63 6.11
C ASN A 34 14.26 15.91 4.74
N ASN A 35 14.01 16.63 3.64
CA ASN A 35 13.95 16.09 2.28
C ASN A 35 13.00 14.88 2.13
N GLY A 36 11.92 14.85 2.92
CA GLY A 36 10.94 13.76 2.95
C GLY A 36 11.41 12.52 3.69
N ARG A 37 12.49 12.57 4.49
CA ARG A 37 13.10 11.38 5.12
C ARG A 37 12.80 11.23 6.61
N THR A 38 11.87 12.01 7.16
CA THR A 38 11.42 11.84 8.54
C THR A 38 10.71 10.50 8.70
N SER A 39 11.15 9.70 9.68
CA SER A 39 10.54 8.42 10.05
C SER A 39 9.08 8.58 10.46
N ILE A 40 8.32 7.50 10.33
CA ILE A 40 6.93 7.41 10.72
C ILE A 40 6.80 6.29 11.74
N VAL A 41 6.05 6.56 12.81
CA VAL A 41 5.60 5.54 13.77
C VAL A 41 4.08 5.66 13.80
N GLY A 42 3.41 4.51 13.61
CA GLY A 42 1.98 4.39 13.73
C GLY A 42 1.52 4.43 15.18
N THR A 43 0.36 3.84 15.41
CA THR A 43 -0.32 3.77 16.69
C THR A 43 -0.68 2.32 17.01
N THR A 44 -1.35 2.08 18.13
CA THR A 44 -1.83 0.73 18.46
C THR A 44 -3.15 0.37 17.75
N ALA A 45 -3.62 1.19 16.80
CA ALA A 45 -4.84 0.98 16.04
C ALA A 45 -4.49 0.56 14.60
N ALA A 46 -5.48 0.12 13.82
CA ALA A 46 -5.28 -0.17 12.40
C ALA A 46 -5.05 1.14 11.61
N ASP A 47 -3.84 1.33 11.12
CA ASP A 47 -3.41 2.57 10.49
C ASP A 47 -3.36 2.47 8.95
N TYR A 48 -3.63 3.60 8.29
CA TYR A 48 -3.38 3.77 6.86
C TYR A 48 -2.18 4.68 6.68
N ILE A 49 -1.01 4.07 6.49
CA ILE A 49 0.28 4.76 6.52
C ILE A 49 0.78 4.99 5.10
N THR A 50 0.86 6.25 4.69
CA THR A 50 1.45 6.65 3.40
C THR A 50 2.77 7.37 3.64
N GLY A 51 3.89 6.76 3.21
CA GLY A 51 5.21 7.39 3.32
C GLY A 51 5.38 8.58 2.37
N GLY A 52 4.83 8.48 1.15
CA GLY A 52 5.02 9.47 0.09
C GLY A 52 6.47 9.52 -0.42
N ALA A 53 6.82 10.63 -1.09
CA ALA A 53 8.15 10.81 -1.64
C ALA A 53 9.24 10.95 -0.55
N GLY A 54 10.39 10.34 -0.81
CA GLY A 54 11.54 10.33 0.11
C GLY A 54 11.56 9.08 0.97
N ALA A 55 12.74 8.46 1.11
CA ALA A 55 12.92 7.23 1.86
C ALA A 55 12.76 7.47 3.37
N LYS A 56 11.84 6.74 4.02
CA LYS A 56 11.59 6.77 5.45
C LYS A 56 11.72 5.37 6.04
N THR A 57 12.05 5.33 7.32
CA THR A 57 11.81 4.15 8.16
C THR A 57 10.39 4.28 8.73
N ILE A 58 9.58 3.25 8.56
CA ILE A 58 8.18 3.20 8.97
C ILE A 58 8.01 2.02 9.93
N THR A 59 7.39 2.30 11.08
CA THR A 59 6.98 1.31 12.08
C THR A 59 5.46 1.43 12.22
N GLY A 60 4.72 0.35 12.02
CA GLY A 60 3.26 0.33 12.18
C GLY A 60 2.82 0.40 13.64
N ASP A 61 3.62 -0.19 14.54
CA ASP A 61 3.25 -0.55 15.91
C ASP A 61 2.17 -1.66 15.91
N ALA A 62 1.27 -1.71 16.88
CA ALA A 62 0.24 -2.75 16.95
C ALA A 62 -0.97 -2.40 16.09
N GLY A 63 -1.65 -3.39 15.52
CA GLY A 63 -2.82 -3.15 14.68
C GLY A 63 -2.72 -3.98 13.41
N ASN A 64 -3.76 -3.90 12.57
CA ASN A 64 -3.71 -4.48 11.23
C ASN A 64 -3.51 -3.31 10.26
N ASP A 65 -2.26 -3.03 9.92
CA ASP A 65 -1.88 -1.80 9.24
C ASP A 65 -1.90 -1.94 7.72
N PHE A 66 -2.17 -0.82 7.06
CA PHE A 66 -2.15 -0.67 5.62
C PHE A 66 -1.02 0.27 5.23
N PHE A 67 0.07 -0.30 4.71
CA PHE A 67 1.19 0.46 4.16
C PHE A 67 0.87 0.80 2.69
N VAL A 68 0.49 2.05 2.45
CA VAL A 68 -0.08 2.50 1.17
C VAL A 68 0.99 3.13 0.28
N PHE A 69 1.05 2.64 -0.96
CA PHE A 69 1.90 3.18 -2.02
C PHE A 69 1.07 3.57 -3.22
N THR A 70 1.27 4.79 -3.70
CA THR A 70 0.41 5.42 -4.70
C THR A 70 1.09 5.57 -6.06
N ASN A 71 2.43 5.63 -6.10
CA ASN A 71 3.19 5.79 -7.32
C ASN A 71 4.68 5.42 -7.13
N LEU A 72 5.44 5.32 -8.23
CA LEU A 72 6.85 4.91 -8.20
C LEU A 72 7.78 5.85 -7.40
N ARG A 73 7.38 7.10 -7.12
CA ARG A 73 8.17 8.03 -6.31
C ARG A 73 8.12 7.74 -4.81
N ASP A 74 7.19 6.88 -4.38
CA ASP A 74 7.09 6.45 -2.99
C ASP A 74 8.18 5.41 -2.63
N ALA A 75 9.05 5.06 -3.58
CA ALA A 75 10.14 4.10 -3.42
C ALA A 75 11.14 4.48 -2.30
N GLY A 76 11.74 3.44 -1.72
CA GLY A 76 12.82 3.55 -0.74
C GLY A 76 12.37 3.48 0.71
N GLN A 77 11.09 3.22 0.98
CA GLN A 77 10.63 2.99 2.36
C GLN A 77 11.23 1.70 2.93
N ARG A 78 11.42 1.69 4.25
CA ARG A 78 11.80 0.52 5.04
C ARG A 78 10.76 0.32 6.14
N ILE A 79 10.02 -0.78 6.09
CA ILE A 79 9.06 -1.16 7.13
C ILE A 79 9.74 -2.10 8.12
N THR A 80 9.62 -1.81 9.41
CA THR A 80 10.41 -2.47 10.47
C THR A 80 9.72 -3.64 11.17
N ASP A 81 8.39 -3.70 11.11
CA ASP A 81 7.55 -4.51 12.00
C ASP A 81 6.33 -5.12 11.30
N PHE A 82 6.36 -5.25 9.97
CA PHE A 82 5.27 -5.83 9.20
C PHE A 82 4.88 -7.23 9.72
N THR A 83 3.60 -7.40 10.08
CA THR A 83 3.04 -8.65 10.59
C THR A 83 2.34 -9.43 9.48
N VAL A 84 2.95 -10.54 9.06
CA VAL A 84 2.46 -11.37 7.96
C VAL A 84 1.06 -11.92 8.25
N GLY A 85 0.16 -11.79 7.27
CA GLY A 85 -1.23 -12.21 7.39
C GLY A 85 -2.16 -11.16 8.00
N GLU A 86 -1.64 -10.27 8.84
CA GLU A 86 -2.40 -9.20 9.50
C GLU A 86 -2.31 -7.92 8.69
N ASP A 87 -1.11 -7.35 8.58
CA ASP A 87 -0.84 -6.13 7.81
C ASP A 87 -0.99 -6.34 6.30
N LYS A 88 -1.12 -5.23 5.59
CA LYS A 88 -1.26 -5.18 4.13
C LYS A 88 -0.32 -4.16 3.51
N ILE A 89 0.33 -4.55 2.42
CA ILE A 89 0.96 -3.63 1.48
C ILE A 89 -0.07 -3.31 0.38
N VAL A 90 -0.48 -2.05 0.30
CA VAL A 90 -1.52 -1.60 -0.65
C VAL A 90 -0.86 -0.97 -1.87
N LEU A 91 -1.08 -1.57 -3.04
CA LEU A 91 -0.40 -1.23 -4.30
C LEU A 91 -1.38 -0.87 -5.44
N THR A 92 -2.69 -0.85 -5.19
CA THR A 92 -3.74 -0.54 -6.18
C THR A 92 -3.45 0.73 -6.98
N GLN A 93 -3.21 1.84 -6.29
CA GLN A 93 -2.94 3.14 -6.92
C GLN A 93 -1.58 3.15 -7.64
N LEU A 94 -0.55 2.58 -7.03
CA LEU A 94 0.77 2.42 -7.64
C LEU A 94 0.70 1.64 -8.96
N LEU A 95 0.01 0.51 -8.98
CA LEU A 95 -0.13 -0.34 -10.17
C LEU A 95 -0.93 0.38 -11.26
N SER A 96 -1.99 1.09 -10.89
CA SER A 96 -2.72 1.97 -11.81
C SER A 96 -1.83 3.07 -12.38
N SER A 97 -0.94 3.66 -11.57
CA SER A 97 -0.01 4.72 -12.01
C SER A 97 0.99 4.27 -13.09
N ILE A 98 1.25 2.97 -13.18
CA ILE A 98 2.10 2.35 -14.22
C ILE A 98 1.27 1.64 -15.29
N SER A 99 -0.04 1.88 -15.35
CA SER A 99 -0.97 1.30 -16.34
C SER A 99 -1.08 -0.23 -16.29
N TYR A 100 -0.82 -0.86 -15.13
CA TYR A 100 -1.09 -2.28 -14.95
C TYR A 100 -2.60 -2.53 -14.88
N THR A 101 -3.10 -3.45 -15.71
CA THR A 101 -4.54 -3.80 -15.80
C THR A 101 -4.83 -5.27 -15.52
N GLY A 102 -3.82 -6.05 -15.12
CA GLY A 102 -3.98 -7.46 -14.78
C GLY A 102 -4.52 -7.66 -13.36
N THR A 103 -4.52 -8.91 -12.89
CA THR A 103 -5.02 -9.29 -11.56
C THR A 103 -3.95 -9.89 -10.65
N ASN A 104 -2.79 -10.27 -11.19
CA ASN A 104 -1.70 -10.87 -10.44
C ASN A 104 -0.34 -10.27 -10.87
N PRO A 105 0.05 -9.10 -10.32
CA PRO A 105 1.26 -8.40 -10.72
C PRO A 105 2.54 -9.16 -10.38
N ILE A 106 2.48 -10.16 -9.48
CA ILE A 106 3.59 -11.06 -9.18
C ILE A 106 3.77 -12.06 -10.33
N ALA A 107 2.69 -12.72 -10.77
CA ALA A 107 2.73 -13.66 -11.88
C ALA A 107 3.06 -12.97 -13.22
N ASP A 108 2.58 -11.74 -13.40
CA ASP A 108 2.82 -10.92 -14.58
C ASP A 108 4.21 -10.24 -14.58
N GLN A 109 5.03 -10.49 -13.54
CA GLN A 109 6.39 -9.99 -13.37
C GLN A 109 6.51 -8.47 -13.26
N TYR A 110 5.48 -7.79 -12.77
CA TYR A 110 5.60 -6.40 -12.30
C TYR A 110 6.21 -6.32 -10.91
N ILE A 111 6.07 -7.37 -10.10
CA ILE A 111 6.58 -7.44 -8.73
C ILE A 111 7.40 -8.72 -8.55
N ARG A 112 8.54 -8.60 -7.86
CA ARG A 112 9.27 -9.76 -7.33
C ARG A 112 9.83 -9.49 -5.94
N PHE A 113 10.18 -10.58 -5.25
CA PHE A 113 10.76 -10.52 -3.91
C PHE A 113 12.19 -11.07 -3.93
N VAL A 114 13.12 -10.33 -3.33
CA VAL A 114 14.54 -10.67 -3.29
C VAL A 114 15.02 -10.62 -1.84
N ALA A 115 15.68 -11.68 -1.39
CA ALA A 115 16.28 -11.70 -0.05
C ALA A 115 17.40 -10.66 0.03
N GLY A 116 17.44 -9.93 1.15
CA GLY A 116 18.54 -9.02 1.44
C GLY A 116 19.85 -9.76 1.70
N THR A 117 20.95 -9.01 1.65
CA THR A 117 22.30 -9.53 1.88
C THR A 117 23.04 -8.63 2.85
N GLY A 118 24.17 -9.10 3.38
CA GLY A 118 24.99 -8.34 4.34
C GLY A 118 24.18 -7.93 5.57
N SER A 119 24.22 -6.65 5.93
CA SER A 119 23.47 -6.12 7.08
C SER A 119 21.94 -6.23 6.95
N ASN A 120 21.42 -6.52 5.75
CA ASN A 120 19.99 -6.71 5.49
C ASN A 120 19.64 -8.20 5.26
N ALA A 121 20.47 -9.14 5.70
CA ALA A 121 20.26 -10.58 5.43
C ALA A 121 18.92 -11.15 5.92
N ASN A 122 18.30 -10.50 6.91
CA ASN A 122 16.99 -10.88 7.44
C ASN A 122 15.83 -10.11 6.79
N SER A 123 16.10 -9.21 5.85
CA SER A 123 15.10 -8.38 5.19
C SER A 123 14.72 -8.96 3.83
N THR A 124 13.53 -8.65 3.35
CA THR A 124 13.10 -8.88 1.97
C THR A 124 12.92 -7.55 1.25
N PHE A 125 13.39 -7.48 0.01
CA PHE A 125 13.14 -6.38 -0.90
C PHE A 125 12.02 -6.74 -1.87
N LEU A 126 10.95 -5.96 -1.86
CA LEU A 126 9.98 -5.92 -2.96
C LEU A 126 10.56 -5.03 -4.05
N GLN A 127 10.72 -5.61 -5.25
CA GLN A 127 11.19 -4.92 -6.43
C GLN A 127 10.06 -4.77 -7.44
N ILE A 128 10.04 -3.64 -8.14
CA ILE A 128 9.06 -3.33 -9.17
C ILE A 128 9.72 -3.26 -10.54
N ASP A 129 9.09 -3.89 -11.50
CA ASP A 129 9.24 -3.62 -12.92
C ASP A 129 8.01 -2.82 -13.41
N ARG A 130 8.24 -1.76 -14.20
CA ARG A 130 7.17 -0.86 -14.64
C ARG A 130 6.39 -1.37 -15.84
N ASP A 131 6.92 -2.33 -16.59
CA ASP A 131 6.30 -2.85 -17.82
C ASP A 131 6.19 -4.38 -17.86
N GLY A 132 6.61 -5.06 -16.79
CA GLY A 132 6.37 -6.48 -16.55
C GLY A 132 7.02 -7.39 -17.58
N ILE A 133 6.47 -8.60 -17.72
CA ILE A 133 7.07 -9.69 -18.52
C ILE A 133 7.30 -9.34 -20.01
N SER A 134 6.49 -8.44 -20.57
CA SER A 134 6.50 -8.10 -22.00
C SER A 134 7.35 -6.87 -22.31
N GLY A 135 7.84 -6.18 -21.28
CA GLY A 135 8.56 -4.93 -21.40
C GLY A 135 10.09 -5.10 -21.36
N SER A 136 10.79 -3.99 -21.52
CA SER A 136 12.26 -3.95 -21.52
C SER A 136 12.83 -3.28 -20.28
N SER A 137 11.98 -2.88 -19.33
CA SER A 137 12.46 -2.32 -18.09
C SER A 137 13.05 -3.44 -17.22
N ILE A 138 13.63 -3.03 -16.10
CA ILE A 138 14.22 -3.96 -15.16
C ILE A 138 13.64 -3.69 -13.78
N PHE A 139 13.52 -4.75 -13.00
CA PHE A 139 13.21 -4.68 -11.58
C PHE A 139 14.15 -3.75 -10.81
N LYS A 140 13.57 -2.86 -10.01
CA LYS A 140 14.28 -1.97 -9.09
C LYS A 140 13.75 -2.14 -7.67
N ASN A 141 14.62 -2.02 -6.68
CA ASN A 141 14.22 -1.97 -5.27
C ASN A 141 13.18 -0.87 -5.06
N PHE A 142 12.04 -1.23 -4.49
CA PHE A 142 10.97 -0.31 -4.18
C PHE A 142 10.73 -0.21 -2.67
N LEU A 143 10.65 -1.35 -1.98
CA LEU A 143 10.34 -1.41 -0.55
C LEU A 143 11.23 -2.46 0.13
N GLN A 144 11.74 -2.13 1.32
CA GLN A 144 12.40 -3.08 2.21
C GLN A 144 11.46 -3.43 3.37
N LEU A 145 11.36 -4.71 3.69
CA LEU A 145 10.70 -5.22 4.89
C LEU A 145 11.71 -5.97 5.74
N ASP A 146 11.83 -5.59 7.00
CA ASP A 146 12.75 -6.23 7.93
C ASP A 146 12.16 -7.51 8.55
N ASN A 147 13.03 -8.48 8.81
CA ASN A 147 12.70 -9.73 9.50
C ASN A 147 11.62 -10.60 8.84
N ILE A 148 11.36 -10.39 7.55
CA ILE A 148 10.44 -11.19 6.74
C ILE A 148 11.22 -11.90 5.65
N THR A 149 11.01 -13.21 5.51
CA THR A 149 11.57 -13.99 4.40
C THR A 149 10.78 -13.80 3.11
N THR A 150 11.39 -14.06 1.96
CA THR A 150 10.72 -13.95 0.65
C THR A 150 9.49 -14.86 0.55
N THR A 151 9.55 -16.06 1.15
CA THR A 151 8.43 -17.00 1.19
C THR A 151 7.27 -16.47 2.02
N GLN A 152 7.55 -15.90 3.20
CA GLN A 152 6.52 -15.31 4.05
C GLN A 152 5.86 -14.10 3.39
N LEU A 153 6.66 -13.26 2.72
CA LEU A 153 6.14 -12.09 2.03
C LEU A 153 5.33 -12.46 0.78
N ASN A 154 5.77 -13.47 0.01
CA ASN A 154 5.13 -13.93 -1.23
C ASN A 154 3.84 -14.74 -0.97
N ASN A 155 2.91 -14.12 -0.26
CA ASN A 155 1.56 -14.59 -0.02
C ASN A 155 0.59 -13.49 -0.42
N PHE A 156 -0.38 -13.80 -1.27
CA PHE A 156 -1.36 -12.85 -1.80
C PHE A 156 -2.18 -12.15 -0.69
N THR A 157 -2.33 -12.79 0.47
CA THR A 157 -3.04 -12.19 1.62
C THR A 157 -2.28 -11.03 2.28
N ASN A 158 -1.00 -10.82 1.96
CA ASN A 158 -0.23 -9.67 2.46
C ASN A 158 -0.42 -8.41 1.61
N PHE A 159 -1.16 -8.49 0.50
CA PHE A 159 -1.25 -7.42 -0.48
C PHE A 159 -2.70 -7.04 -0.78
N VAL A 160 -2.86 -5.78 -1.21
CA VAL A 160 -4.05 -5.30 -1.91
C VAL A 160 -3.59 -4.77 -3.26
N PHE A 161 -3.96 -5.47 -4.34
CA PHE A 161 -3.62 -5.13 -5.73
C PHE A 161 -4.80 -4.48 -6.45
#